data_AF-A0A7V4WLH6-F1
#
_entry.id   AF-A0A7V4WLH6-F1
#
_cell.length_a   1.000
_cell.length_b   1.000
_cell.length_c   1.000
_cell.angle_alpha   90.00
_cell.angle_beta   90.00
_cell.angle_gamma   90.00
#
_symmetry.space_group_name_H-M   'P 1'
#
loop_
_entity.id
_entity.type
_entity.pdbx_description
1 polymer ?
#
loop_
_entity_poly.entity_id
_entity_poly.type
_entity_poly.pdbx_seq_one_letter_code
_entity_poly.pdbx_strand_id
1 'polypeptide(L)' 'MKTLEEKIRELPPELRQEVEDFVEFLWEKRMRRVWGGKKLRQDWAGALSEYQKQYTSLELQKKALEWREN' A
#
# COMPACT_ATOMS: atom_id res chain seq x y z
N MET A 1 11.06 31.28 -21.27
CA MET A 1 10.08 30.23 -20.90
C MET A 1 9.61 30.58 -19.50
N LYS A 2 8.30 30.78 -19.26
CA LYS A 2 7.83 31.22 -17.93
C LYS A 2 7.94 30.09 -16.89
N THR A 3 8.34 30.42 -15.66
CA THR A 3 8.36 29.45 -14.55
C THR A 3 6.95 29.06 -14.13
N LEU A 4 6.83 27.99 -13.35
CA LEU A 4 5.53 27.58 -12.81
C LEU A 4 4.96 28.67 -11.88
N GLU A 5 5.78 29.29 -11.04
CA GLU A 5 5.31 30.35 -10.15
C GLU A 5 4.81 31.59 -10.92
N GLU A 6 5.46 31.94 -12.03
CA GLU A 6 5.04 33.05 -12.89
C GLU A 6 3.67 32.76 -13.53
N LYS A 7 3.45 31.54 -14.01
CA LYS A 7 2.16 31.14 -14.59
C LYS A 7 1.04 31.16 -13.55
N ILE A 8 1.32 30.75 -12.32
CA ILE A 8 0.33 30.78 -11.22
C ILE A 8 -0.01 32.22 -10.82
N ARG A 9 0.98 33.13 -10.83
CA ARG A 9 0.75 34.54 -10.55
C ARG A 9 -0.09 35.23 -11.61
N GLU A 10 0.00 34.82 -12.87
CA GLU A 10 -0.80 35.35 -13.97
C GLU A 10 -2.24 34.82 -14.00
N LEU A 11 -2.55 33.78 -13.21
CA LEU A 11 -3.90 33.23 -13.16
C LEU A 11 -4.89 34.15 -12.43
N PRO A 12 -6.14 34.23 -12.92
CA PRO A 12 -7.27 34.79 -12.19
C PRO A 12 -7.44 34.14 -10.81
N PRO A 13 -7.96 34.88 -9.81
CA PRO A 13 -8.13 34.38 -8.44
C PRO A 13 -8.91 33.06 -8.36
N GLU A 14 -9.90 32.89 -9.22
CA GLU A 14 -10.78 31.71 -9.26
C GLU A 14 -10.00 30.45 -9.65
N LEU A 15 -9.05 30.59 -10.58
CA LEU A 15 -8.22 29.49 -11.06
C LEU A 15 -7.04 29.19 -10.13
N ARG A 16 -6.66 30.13 -9.25
CA ARG A 16 -5.64 29.87 -8.22
C ARG A 16 -6.14 28.87 -7.18
N GLN A 17 -7.42 28.93 -6.83
CA GLN A 17 -8.04 27.96 -5.93
C GLN A 17 -7.98 26.54 -6.51
N GLU A 18 -8.31 26.38 -7.79
CA GLU A 18 -8.24 25.08 -8.46
C GLU A 18 -6.81 24.52 -8.51
N VAL A 19 -5.82 25.40 -8.71
CA VAL A 19 -4.40 25.01 -8.64
C VAL A 19 -4.01 24.55 -7.24
N GLU A 20 -4.45 25.26 -6.20
CA GLU A 20 -4.18 24.90 -4.81
C GLU A 20 -4.78 23.54 -4.46
N ASP A 21 -6.06 23.34 -4.78
CA ASP A 21 -6.76 22.07 -4.59
C ASP A 21 -6.06 20.91 -5.33
N PHE A 22 -5.55 21.17 -6.55
CA PHE A 22 -4.84 20.17 -7.33
C PHE A 22 -3.45 19.84 -6.74
N VAL A 23 -2.73 20.83 -6.21
CA VAL A 23 -1.46 20.63 -5.53
C VAL A 23 -1.65 19.78 -4.27
N GLU A 24 -2.67 20.09 -3.46
CA GLU A 24 -3.03 19.29 -2.28
C GLU A 24 -3.39 17.85 -2.68
N PHE A 25 -4.23 17.68 -3.70
CA PHE A 25 -4.59 16.36 -4.22
C PHE A 25 -3.37 15.52 -4.63
N LEU A 26 -2.40 16.13 -5.32
CA LEU A 26 -1.17 15.44 -5.72
C LEU A 26 -0.33 15.04 -4.51
N TRP A 27 -0.23 15.91 -3.50
CA TRP A 27 0.47 15.63 -2.25
C TRP A 27 -0.18 14.48 -1.50
N GLU A 28 -1.50 14.53 -1.31
CA GLU A 28 -2.22 13.51 -0.54
C GLU A 28 -2.30 12.17 -1.25
N LYS A 29 -2.59 12.15 -2.54
CA LYS A 29 -2.92 10.90 -3.26
C LYS A 29 -1.71 10.25 -3.88
N ARG A 30 -0.76 11.03 -4.40
CA ARG A 30 0.43 10.49 -5.08
C ARG A 30 1.62 10.39 -4.14
N MET A 31 1.97 11.46 -3.40
CA MET A 31 3.11 11.37 -2.48
C MET A 31 2.84 10.36 -1.36
N ARG A 32 1.64 10.34 -0.74
CA ARG A 32 1.34 9.34 0.31
C ARG A 32 1.38 7.89 -0.19
N ARG A 33 1.01 7.62 -1.45
CA ARG A 33 1.13 6.28 -2.04
C ARG A 33 2.56 5.90 -2.40
N VAL A 34 3.35 6.86 -2.89
CA VAL A 34 4.76 6.64 -3.27
C VAL A 34 5.66 6.52 -2.03
N TRP A 35 5.40 7.32 -0.99
CA TRP A 35 6.22 7.40 0.23
C TRP A 35 5.69 6.51 1.36
N GLY A 36 4.37 6.24 1.37
CA GLY A 36 3.68 5.43 2.37
C GLY A 36 3.15 4.10 1.84
N GLY A 37 3.56 3.69 0.64
CA GLY A 37 3.28 2.37 0.10
C GLY A 37 3.95 1.31 0.96
N LYS A 38 3.26 0.86 2.02
CA LYS A 38 3.68 -0.27 2.84
C LYS A 38 3.86 -1.45 1.89
N LYS A 39 5.12 -1.77 1.55
CA LYS A 39 5.43 -3.02 0.87
C LYS A 39 4.79 -4.13 1.69
N LEU A 40 4.11 -5.06 1.01
CA LEU A 40 3.56 -6.24 1.67
C LEU A 40 4.72 -6.94 2.38
N ARG A 41 4.70 -6.96 3.72
CA ARG A 41 5.84 -7.44 4.50
C ARG A 41 6.16 -8.92 4.25
N GLN A 42 5.14 -9.72 3.93
CA GLN A 42 5.24 -11.16 3.72
C GLN A 42 5.97 -11.88 4.87
N ASP A 43 5.86 -11.35 6.08
CA ASP A 43 6.44 -11.89 7.31
C ASP A 43 5.79 -13.22 7.74
N TRP A 44 4.59 -13.49 7.26
CA TRP A 44 3.95 -14.80 7.34
C TRP A 44 4.59 -15.85 6.42
N ALA A 45 5.25 -15.44 5.34
CA ALA A 45 5.86 -16.38 4.40
C ALA A 45 7.05 -17.09 5.06
N GLY A 46 6.95 -18.40 5.21
CA GLY A 46 7.98 -19.20 5.88
C GLY A 46 7.93 -19.19 7.41
N ALA A 47 6.94 -18.54 8.03
CA ALA A 47 6.78 -18.51 9.49
C ALA A 47 6.66 -19.91 10.13
N LEU A 48 6.23 -20.93 9.37
CA LEU A 48 6.09 -22.32 9.83
C LEU A 48 7.22 -23.24 9.35
N SER A 49 8.33 -22.69 8.84
CA SER A 49 9.45 -23.49 8.30
C SER A 49 10.09 -24.41 9.34
N GLU A 50 10.09 -24.02 10.61
CA GLU A 50 10.59 -24.85 11.72
C GLU A 50 9.83 -26.17 11.89
N TYR A 51 8.57 -26.21 11.47
CA TYR A 51 7.71 -27.40 11.55
C TYR A 51 7.84 -28.33 10.34
N GLN A 52 8.60 -27.95 9.31
CA GLN A 52 8.69 -28.71 8.05
C GLN A 52 9.17 -30.15 8.25
N LYS A 53 10.03 -30.39 9.24
CA LYS A 53 10.53 -31.74 9.58
C LYS A 53 9.69 -32.47 10.63
N GLN A 54 8.78 -31.76 11.30
CA GLN A 54 7.95 -32.30 12.37
C GLN A 54 6.64 -32.89 11.86
N TYR A 55 6.17 -32.41 10.71
CA TYR A 55 4.92 -32.87 10.12
C TYR A 55 5.07 -33.16 8.64
N THR A 56 4.52 -34.28 8.23
CA THR A 56 4.27 -34.61 6.83
C THR A 56 2.96 -33.96 6.37
N SER A 57 2.83 -33.75 5.05
CA SER A 57 1.61 -33.21 4.45
C SER A 57 0.36 -34.03 4.81
N LEU A 58 0.52 -35.36 4.95
CA LEU A 58 -0.57 -36.27 5.29
C LEU A 58 -1.05 -36.09 6.74
N GLU A 59 -0.14 -35.87 7.69
CA GLU A 59 -0.49 -35.62 9.09
C GLU A 59 -1.22 -34.29 9.25
N LEU A 60 -0.77 -33.25 8.54
CA LEU A 60 -1.46 -31.95 8.52
C LEU A 60 -2.87 -32.07 7.93
N GLN A 61 -3.03 -32.87 6.87
CA GLN A 61 -4.34 -33.11 6.27
C GLN A 61 -5.30 -33.81 7.25
N LYS A 62 -4.82 -34.83 7.98
CA LYS A 62 -5.63 -35.53 8.99
C LYS A 62 -6.04 -34.60 10.13
N LYS A 63 -5.09 -33.84 10.69
CA LYS A 63 -5.37 -32.83 11.73
C LYS A 63 -6.39 -31.79 11.25
N ALA A 64 -6.29 -31.36 9.99
CA ALA A 64 -7.23 -30.38 9.43
C ALA A 64 -8.66 -30.92 9.30
N LEU A 65 -8.85 -32.22 9.10
CA LEU A 65 -10.17 -32.86 9.12
C LEU A 65 -10.72 -32.93 10.55
N GLU A 66 -9.90 -33.39 11.49
CA GLU A 66 -10.25 -33.46 12.93
C GLU A 66 -10.67 -32.09 13.50
N TRP A 67 -10.02 -31.00 13.07
CA TRP A 67 -10.35 -29.64 13.49
C TRP A 67 -11.63 -29.07 12.85
N ARG A 68 -12.07 -29.62 11.72
CA ARG A 68 -13.31 -29.19 11.04
C ARG A 68 -14.53 -29.98 11.50
N GLU A 69 -14.31 -31.17 12.05
CA GLU A 69 -15.36 -32.03 12.61
C GLU A 69 -15.72 -31.66 14.06
N ASN A 70 -14.90 -30.84 14.73
CA ASN A 70 -15.23 -30.14 15.98
C ASN A 70 -15.76 -28.73 15.72
#